data_AF-A0A960D6G4-F1
#
_entry.id   AF-A0A960D6G4-F1
#
_cell.length_a   1.000
_cell.length_b   1.000
_cell.length_c   1.000
_cell.angle_alpha   90.00
_cell.angle_beta   90.00
_cell.angle_gamma   90.00
#
_symmetry.space_group_name_H-M   'P 1'
#
loop_
_entity.id
_entity.type
_entity.pdbx_description
1 polymer ?
#
loop_
_entity_poly.entity_id
_entity_poly.type
_entity_poly.pdbx_seq_one_letter_code
_entity_poly.pdbx_strand_id
1 'polypeptide(L)'
;AEWSRLERGITQRVKALEMYLDDIYGDQEILRDGVIPRRLVTSCEHFHRQAAGINPPNGVRIHVAGIDLVRDAQGTFRVLEDNLRSPSGVSYVMENRRTMARVFPNLFATHRVRAVGDYASHLLRALRNAAATNEADPTVVVLTPGPFNSAYFEHSLLARQMGVELVEGRDLFCRDNSVYMRTTEGERQVDVIYRRIDDDFLDPMQFRPDSVLGVAGLLNAARAGNVVISSA
;
A
#
# COMPACT_ATOMS: atom_id res chain seq x y z
N ALA A 1 8.96 12.36 -24.24
CA ALA A 1 9.04 11.04 -24.91
C ALA A 1 9.52 9.96 -23.94
N GLU A 2 10.63 10.15 -23.22
CA GLU A 2 11.18 9.15 -22.28
C GLU A 2 10.21 8.76 -21.16
N TRP A 3 9.65 9.73 -20.42
CA TRP A 3 8.69 9.45 -19.34
C TRP A 3 7.48 8.64 -19.83
N SER A 4 6.91 8.99 -20.98
CA SER A 4 5.75 8.26 -21.54
C SER A 4 6.08 6.81 -21.89
N ARG A 5 7.33 6.49 -22.25
CA ARG A 5 7.76 5.11 -22.45
C ARG A 5 7.92 4.39 -21.11
N LEU A 6 8.52 5.05 -20.12
CA LEU A 6 8.69 4.52 -18.76
C LEU A 6 7.34 4.24 -18.10
N GLU A 7 6.44 5.21 -18.11
CA GLU A 7 5.08 5.13 -17.57
C GLU A 7 4.34 3.91 -18.12
N ARG A 8 4.33 3.71 -19.44
CA ARG A 8 3.71 2.51 -20.04
C ARG A 8 4.34 1.21 -19.57
N GLY A 9 5.68 1.16 -19.47
CA GLY A 9 6.40 -0.03 -19.01
C GLY A 9 6.15 -0.36 -17.53
N ILE A 10 6.14 0.67 -16.68
CA ILE A 10 5.83 0.54 -15.25
C ILE A 10 4.37 0.08 -15.08
N THR A 11 3.41 0.71 -15.75
CA THR A 11 2.00 0.31 -15.68
C THR A 11 1.80 -1.12 -16.17
N GLN A 12 2.45 -1.53 -17.25
CA GLN A 12 2.41 -2.92 -17.73
C GLN A 12 2.93 -3.89 -16.67
N ARG A 13 4.08 -3.58 -16.05
CA ARG A 13 4.71 -4.43 -15.05
C ARG A 13 3.87 -4.56 -13.79
N VAL A 14 3.37 -3.45 -13.25
CA VAL A 14 2.50 -3.46 -12.06
C VAL A 14 1.22 -4.25 -12.33
N LYS A 15 0.62 -4.10 -13.52
CA LYS A 15 -0.55 -4.91 -13.91
C LYS A 15 -0.23 -6.41 -13.93
N ALA A 16 0.93 -6.80 -14.44
CA ALA A 16 1.36 -8.21 -14.45
C ALA A 16 1.59 -8.75 -13.03
N LEU A 17 2.19 -7.95 -12.14
CA LEU A 17 2.39 -8.30 -10.73
C LEU A 17 1.06 -8.46 -9.98
N GLU A 18 0.10 -7.57 -10.25
CA GLU A 18 -1.26 -7.64 -9.71
C GLU A 18 -1.95 -8.94 -10.12
N MET A 19 -1.96 -9.25 -11.43
CA MET A 19 -2.54 -10.49 -11.96
C MET A 19 -1.82 -11.73 -11.41
N TYR A 20 -0.50 -11.66 -11.21
CA TYR A 20 0.26 -12.74 -10.59
C TYR A 20 -0.17 -12.99 -9.13
N LEU A 21 -0.29 -11.94 -8.31
CA LEU A 21 -0.73 -12.11 -6.92
C LEU A 21 -2.15 -12.64 -6.85
N ASP A 22 -3.05 -12.16 -7.72
CA ASP A 22 -4.42 -12.64 -7.77
C ASP A 22 -4.49 -14.12 -8.15
N ASP A 23 -3.71 -14.56 -9.14
CA ASP A 23 -3.63 -15.96 -9.54
C ASP A 23 -3.04 -16.85 -8.43
N ILE A 24 -1.94 -16.43 -7.79
CA ILE A 24 -1.28 -17.20 -6.73
C ILE A 24 -2.18 -17.44 -5.52
N TYR A 25 -2.98 -16.45 -5.14
CA TYR A 25 -3.95 -16.57 -4.04
C TYR A 25 -5.33 -17.08 -4.49
N GLY A 26 -5.54 -17.24 -5.81
CA GLY A 26 -6.75 -17.78 -6.44
C GLY A 26 -6.52 -19.15 -7.09
N ASP A 27 -6.73 -19.24 -8.40
CA ASP A 27 -6.78 -20.51 -9.14
C ASP A 27 -5.40 -21.17 -9.36
N GLN A 28 -4.32 -20.39 -9.31
CA GLN A 28 -2.94 -20.81 -9.51
C GLN A 28 -2.66 -21.40 -10.90
N GLU A 29 -3.26 -20.83 -11.94
CA GLU A 29 -3.09 -21.23 -13.33
C GLU A 29 -1.63 -21.13 -13.79
N ILE A 30 -0.89 -20.09 -13.37
CA ILE A 30 0.54 -19.94 -13.70
C ILE A 30 1.41 -21.10 -13.17
N LEU A 31 0.95 -21.74 -12.09
CA LEU A 31 1.59 -22.93 -11.52
C LEU A 31 1.13 -24.22 -12.21
N ARG A 32 -0.14 -24.30 -12.64
CA ARG A 32 -0.70 -25.44 -13.38
C ARG A 32 -0.08 -25.54 -14.78
N ASP A 33 0.11 -24.41 -15.43
CA ASP A 33 0.75 -24.28 -16.74
C ASP A 33 2.28 -24.49 -16.68
N GLY A 34 2.86 -24.54 -15.48
CA GLY A 34 4.29 -24.77 -15.28
C GLY A 34 5.20 -23.59 -15.64
N VAL A 35 4.63 -22.41 -15.89
CA VAL A 35 5.39 -21.16 -16.18
C VAL A 35 6.23 -20.76 -14.96
N ILE A 36 5.65 -20.88 -13.75
CA ILE A 36 6.39 -20.72 -12.48
C ILE A 36 6.36 -22.04 -11.71
N PRO A 37 7.52 -22.56 -11.26
CA PRO A 37 7.55 -23.77 -10.45
C PRO A 37 6.81 -23.58 -9.12
N ARG A 38 5.83 -24.44 -8.81
CA ARG A 38 5.07 -24.42 -7.54
C ARG A 38 5.96 -24.35 -6.30
N ARG A 39 7.10 -25.07 -6.31
CA ARG A 39 8.05 -25.07 -5.19
C ARG A 39 8.55 -23.65 -4.88
N LEU A 40 8.85 -22.84 -5.91
CA LEU A 40 9.38 -21.49 -5.74
C LEU A 40 8.43 -20.60 -4.93
N VAL A 41 7.12 -20.72 -5.16
CA VAL A 41 6.10 -19.96 -4.44
C VAL A 41 5.89 -20.54 -3.05
N THR A 42 5.59 -21.83 -2.97
CA THR A 42 5.18 -22.49 -1.71
C THR A 42 6.28 -22.59 -0.65
N SER A 43 7.56 -22.48 -1.04
CA SER A 43 8.70 -22.42 -0.12
C SER A 43 9.19 -21.00 0.17
N CYS A 44 8.62 -19.98 -0.46
CA CYS A 44 8.97 -18.59 -0.20
C CYS A 44 8.49 -18.19 1.19
N GLU A 45 9.36 -17.56 2.00
CA GLU A 45 9.01 -17.08 3.34
C GLU A 45 7.94 -15.97 3.32
N HIS A 46 7.86 -15.24 2.21
CA HIS A 46 6.88 -14.17 2.00
C HIS A 46 5.60 -14.64 1.30
N PHE A 47 5.43 -15.96 1.10
CA PHE A 47 4.14 -16.52 0.69
C PHE A 47 3.28 -16.79 1.93
N HIS A 48 2.38 -15.85 2.25
CA HIS A 48 1.55 -15.90 3.44
C HIS A 48 0.25 -16.65 3.17
N ARG A 49 0.19 -17.94 3.56
CA ARG A 49 -1.04 -18.76 3.46
C ARG A 49 -2.22 -18.13 4.21
N GLN A 50 -1.95 -17.34 5.24
CA GLN A 50 -2.93 -16.58 6.01
C GLN A 50 -3.73 -15.60 5.13
N ALA A 51 -3.15 -15.09 4.03
CA ALA A 51 -3.82 -14.20 3.10
C ALA A 51 -4.77 -14.93 2.13
N ALA A 52 -4.77 -16.27 2.11
CA ALA A 52 -5.69 -17.02 1.26
C ALA A 52 -7.16 -16.72 1.59
N GLY A 53 -7.97 -16.56 0.53
CA GLY A 53 -9.38 -16.20 0.62
C GLY A 53 -9.67 -14.72 0.91
N ILE A 54 -8.64 -13.88 1.06
CA ILE A 54 -8.82 -12.43 1.12
C ILE A 54 -8.92 -11.91 -0.32
N ASN A 55 -10.11 -11.42 -0.67
CA ASN A 55 -10.42 -10.88 -1.99
C ASN A 55 -10.85 -9.42 -1.83
N PRO A 56 -9.99 -8.44 -2.20
CA PRO A 56 -10.34 -7.03 -2.14
C PRO A 56 -11.58 -6.74 -2.99
N PRO A 57 -12.52 -5.87 -2.56
CA PRO A 57 -13.77 -5.60 -3.26
C PRO A 57 -13.61 -5.14 -4.72
N ASN A 58 -12.56 -4.38 -5.02
CA ASN A 58 -12.23 -3.92 -6.36
C ASN A 58 -11.17 -4.77 -7.08
N GLY A 59 -10.77 -5.90 -6.48
CA GLY A 59 -9.73 -6.80 -6.99
C GLY A 59 -8.31 -6.25 -6.93
N VAL A 60 -8.05 -5.10 -6.29
CA VAL A 60 -6.72 -4.50 -6.19
C VAL A 60 -6.03 -4.91 -4.89
N ARG A 61 -4.86 -5.55 -5.00
CA ARG A 61 -3.97 -5.95 -3.92
C ARG A 61 -2.82 -4.96 -3.77
N ILE A 62 -2.22 -4.55 -4.89
CA ILE A 62 -1.10 -3.60 -4.94
C ILE A 62 -1.64 -2.18 -5.17
N HIS A 63 -1.89 -1.47 -4.07
CA HIS A 63 -2.36 -0.08 -4.13
C HIS A 63 -1.23 0.91 -4.43
N VAL A 64 -0.02 0.60 -3.93
CA VAL A 64 1.19 1.38 -4.17
C VAL A 64 2.34 0.43 -4.52
N ALA A 65 3.02 0.71 -5.63
CA ALA A 65 4.19 -0.01 -6.09
C ALA A 65 5.37 0.97 -6.27
N GLY A 66 6.49 0.70 -5.63
CA GLY A 66 7.77 1.38 -5.87
C GLY A 66 8.63 0.58 -6.84
N ILE A 67 8.93 1.10 -8.02
CA ILE A 67 9.74 0.40 -9.02
C ILE A 67 11.11 1.07 -9.14
N ASP A 68 12.16 0.35 -8.76
CA ASP A 68 13.52 0.88 -8.77
C ASP A 68 14.13 0.73 -10.16
N LEU A 69 14.51 1.86 -10.74
CA LEU A 69 14.97 1.97 -12.12
C LEU A 69 16.39 2.52 -12.18
N VAL A 70 17.22 1.87 -13.00
CA VAL A 70 18.53 2.39 -13.39
C VAL A 70 18.59 2.63 -14.89
N ARG A 71 19.38 3.61 -15.29
CA ARG A 71 19.73 3.86 -16.69
C ARG A 71 21.15 3.37 -16.92
N ASP A 72 21.31 2.39 -17.79
CA ASP A 72 22.64 1.87 -18.14
C ASP A 72 23.44 2.86 -19.01
N ALA A 73 24.71 2.55 -19.28
CA ALA A 73 25.61 3.40 -20.05
C ALA A 73 25.15 3.63 -21.50
N GLN A 74 24.27 2.76 -22.02
CA GLN A 74 23.66 2.86 -23.34
C GLN A 74 22.35 3.66 -23.31
N GLY A 75 21.97 4.19 -22.15
CA GLY A 75 20.78 4.99 -21.96
C GLY A 75 19.49 4.18 -21.81
N THR A 76 19.58 2.86 -21.65
CA THR A 76 18.44 1.95 -21.50
C THR A 76 18.03 1.84 -20.05
N PHE A 77 16.73 1.94 -19.79
CA PHE A 77 16.17 1.77 -18.45
C PHE A 77 15.97 0.29 -18.13
N ARG A 78 16.36 -0.11 -16.92
CA ARG A 78 16.20 -1.47 -16.38
C ARG A 78 15.60 -1.41 -14.99
N VAL A 79 14.72 -2.36 -14.68
CA VAL A 79 14.18 -2.55 -13.33
C VAL A 79 15.19 -3.35 -12.53
N LEU A 80 15.54 -2.85 -11.34
CA LEU A 80 16.35 -3.59 -10.37
C LEU A 80 15.47 -4.33 -9.37
N GLU A 81 14.41 -3.68 -8.88
CA GLU A 81 13.60 -4.18 -7.77
C GLU A 81 12.16 -3.66 -7.84
N ASP A 82 11.22 -4.47 -7.32
CA ASP A 82 9.81 -4.12 -7.15
C ASP A 82 9.45 -4.11 -5.66
N ASN A 83 9.01 -2.97 -5.15
CA ASN A 83 8.62 -2.75 -3.77
C ASN A 83 7.10 -2.69 -3.64
N LEU A 84 6.47 -3.79 -3.22
CA LEU A 84 5.00 -3.96 -3.22
C LEU A 84 4.36 -3.99 -1.83
N ARG A 85 5.16 -4.09 -0.76
CA ARG A 85 4.68 -4.24 0.62
C ARG A 85 4.25 -2.88 1.20
N SER A 86 5.22 -2.12 1.71
CA SER A 86 5.01 -0.76 2.24
C SER A 86 6.06 0.19 1.66
N PRO A 87 6.05 0.44 0.33
CA PRO A 87 7.04 1.31 -0.30
C PRO A 87 7.04 2.70 0.33
N SER A 88 8.24 3.25 0.50
CA SER A 88 8.47 4.57 1.09
C SER A 88 9.24 5.47 0.14
N GLY A 89 9.29 6.77 0.45
CA GLY A 89 10.18 7.72 -0.21
C GLY A 89 9.48 8.89 -0.88
N VAL A 90 8.15 8.84 -1.01
CA VAL A 90 7.37 9.90 -1.64
C VAL A 90 7.45 11.22 -0.88
N SER A 91 7.60 11.16 0.44
CA SER A 91 7.82 12.35 1.28
C SER A 91 9.04 13.15 0.83
N TYR A 92 10.16 12.47 0.54
CA TYR A 92 11.37 13.12 0.02
C TYR A 92 11.14 13.73 -1.36
N VAL A 93 10.41 13.05 -2.25
CA VAL A 93 10.09 13.61 -3.59
C VAL A 93 9.32 14.92 -3.46
N MET A 94 8.31 14.96 -2.58
CA MET A 94 7.49 16.14 -2.35
C MET A 94 8.29 17.28 -1.71
N GLU A 95 9.07 17.00 -0.66
CA GLU A 95 9.86 18.01 0.04
C GLU A 95 11.03 18.53 -0.81
N ASN A 96 11.68 17.66 -1.60
CA ASN A 96 12.70 18.07 -2.57
C ASN A 96 12.10 19.00 -3.62
N ARG A 97 10.89 18.68 -4.14
CA ARG A 97 10.21 19.55 -5.09
C ARG A 97 9.89 20.91 -4.48
N ARG A 98 9.34 20.93 -3.28
CA ARG A 98 8.97 22.16 -2.57
C ARG A 98 10.20 23.03 -2.30
N THR A 99 11.30 22.41 -1.88
CA THR A 99 12.57 23.09 -1.63
C THR A 99 13.16 23.67 -2.91
N MET A 100 13.22 22.89 -3.98
CA MET A 100 13.73 23.35 -5.28
C MET A 100 12.90 24.51 -5.85
N ALA A 101 11.58 24.46 -5.73
CA ALA A 101 10.70 25.55 -6.20
C ALA A 101 10.92 26.85 -5.42
N ARG A 102 11.26 26.75 -4.12
CA ARG A 102 11.56 27.91 -3.28
C ARG A 102 12.96 28.49 -3.55
N VAL A 103 13.96 27.64 -3.71
CA VAL A 103 15.37 28.07 -3.88
C VAL A 103 15.66 28.52 -5.31
N PHE A 104 15.05 27.88 -6.32
CA PHE A 104 15.30 28.15 -7.73
C PHE A 104 14.01 28.44 -8.53
N PRO A 105 13.22 29.47 -8.16
CA PRO A 105 11.92 29.73 -8.78
C PRO A 105 12.02 29.96 -10.30
N ASN A 106 13.08 30.61 -10.77
CA ASN A 106 13.30 30.87 -12.20
C ASN A 106 13.46 29.59 -13.03
N LEU A 107 13.99 28.50 -12.46
CA LEU A 107 14.13 27.23 -13.15
C LEU A 107 12.77 26.62 -13.47
N PHE A 108 11.80 26.75 -12.55
CA PHE A 108 10.43 26.29 -12.74
C PHE A 108 9.61 27.21 -13.66
N ALA A 109 9.93 28.51 -13.71
CA ALA A 109 9.30 29.43 -14.64
C ALA A 109 9.72 29.18 -16.11
N THR A 110 10.95 28.69 -16.32
CA THR A 110 11.54 28.48 -17.66
C THR A 110 11.39 27.06 -18.19
N HIS A 111 11.07 26.08 -17.33
CA HIS A 111 10.92 24.67 -17.70
C HIS A 111 9.51 24.16 -17.39
N ARG A 112 9.00 23.23 -18.23
CA ARG A 112 7.68 22.59 -18.03
C ARG A 112 7.76 21.42 -17.05
N VAL A 113 8.08 21.70 -15.79
CA VAL A 113 8.16 20.68 -14.74
C VAL A 113 6.75 20.31 -14.27
N ARG A 114 6.37 19.02 -14.35
CA ARG A 114 5.07 18.54 -13.84
C ARG A 114 5.01 18.61 -12.32
N ALA A 115 3.87 19.00 -11.76
CA ALA A 115 3.64 18.98 -10.32
C ALA A 115 3.65 17.54 -9.76
N VAL A 116 3.94 17.42 -8.47
CA VAL A 116 3.90 16.15 -7.70
C VAL A 116 3.15 16.31 -6.37
N GLY A 117 2.52 17.47 -6.16
CA GLY A 117 1.88 17.82 -4.88
C GLY A 117 0.52 17.16 -4.66
N ASP A 118 -0.06 16.56 -5.71
CA ASP A 118 -1.36 15.90 -5.73
C ASP A 118 -1.30 14.41 -5.37
N TYR A 119 -0.11 13.89 -5.03
CA TYR A 119 0.09 12.48 -4.70
C TYR A 119 -0.83 11.99 -3.58
N ALA A 120 -0.89 12.71 -2.45
CA ALA A 120 -1.71 12.32 -1.30
C ALA A 120 -3.20 12.25 -1.67
N SER A 121 -3.70 13.21 -2.46
CA SER A 121 -5.08 13.21 -2.94
C SER A 121 -5.38 12.04 -3.87
N HIS A 122 -4.43 11.67 -4.74
CA HIS A 122 -4.55 10.49 -5.59
C HIS A 122 -4.52 9.19 -4.79
N LEU A 123 -3.64 9.08 -3.79
CA LEU A 123 -3.58 7.93 -2.89
C LEU A 123 -4.89 7.78 -2.11
N LEU A 124 -5.39 8.85 -1.49
CA LEU A 124 -6.67 8.80 -0.77
C LEU A 124 -7.81 8.37 -1.68
N ARG A 125 -7.88 8.90 -2.90
CA ARG A 125 -8.90 8.50 -3.89
C ARG A 125 -8.79 7.02 -4.24
N ALA A 126 -7.57 6.50 -4.43
CA ALA A 126 -7.34 5.08 -4.71
C ALA A 126 -7.77 4.20 -3.53
N LEU A 127 -7.43 4.58 -2.30
CA LEU A 127 -7.84 3.88 -1.08
C LEU A 127 -9.37 3.87 -0.91
N ARG A 128 -10.03 5.01 -1.07
CA ARG A 128 -11.50 5.10 -1.00
C ARG A 128 -12.19 4.23 -2.05
N ASN A 129 -11.65 4.18 -3.27
CA ASN A 129 -12.16 3.32 -4.34
C ASN A 129 -11.91 1.82 -4.09
N ALA A 130 -11.13 1.46 -3.08
CA ALA A 130 -10.90 0.07 -2.71
C ALA A 130 -11.95 -0.48 -1.74
N ALA A 131 -12.61 0.39 -0.98
CA ALA A 131 -13.69 0.02 -0.07
C ALA A 131 -14.83 -0.71 -0.80
N ALA A 132 -15.65 -1.43 -0.03
CA ALA A 132 -16.81 -2.12 -0.56
C ALA A 132 -17.79 -1.14 -1.24
N THR A 133 -18.42 -1.58 -2.34
CA THR A 133 -19.16 -0.71 -3.30
C THR A 133 -20.34 0.06 -2.69
N ASN A 134 -20.83 -0.31 -1.51
CA ASN A 134 -22.00 0.30 -0.89
C ASN A 134 -21.67 1.41 0.14
N GLU A 135 -20.40 1.77 0.31
CA GLU A 135 -19.97 2.79 1.27
C GLU A 135 -19.95 4.20 0.63
N ALA A 136 -20.84 5.09 1.08
CA ALA A 136 -20.94 6.44 0.50
C ALA A 136 -19.76 7.36 0.88
N ASP A 137 -19.14 7.15 2.06
CA ASP A 137 -17.95 7.87 2.53
C ASP A 137 -17.07 6.93 3.38
N PRO A 138 -16.23 6.11 2.74
CA PRO A 138 -15.41 5.14 3.45
C PRO A 138 -14.37 5.81 4.35
N THR A 139 -14.33 5.35 5.60
CA THR A 139 -13.36 5.75 6.61
C THR A 139 -12.03 5.08 6.31
N VAL A 140 -11.06 5.90 5.91
CA VAL A 140 -9.67 5.50 5.64
C VAL A 140 -8.81 5.90 6.84
N VAL A 141 -7.91 5.02 7.27
CA VAL A 141 -6.89 5.32 8.30
C VAL A 141 -5.50 4.89 7.85
N VAL A 142 -4.46 5.51 8.42
CA VAL A 142 -3.06 5.08 8.26
C VAL A 142 -2.61 4.35 9.51
N LEU A 143 -2.39 3.04 9.41
CA LEU A 143 -1.88 2.23 10.52
C LEU A 143 -0.35 2.29 10.57
N THR A 144 0.20 2.80 11.67
CA THR A 144 1.64 3.01 11.87
C THR A 144 2.18 2.19 13.05
N PRO A 145 3.44 1.72 13.01
CA PRO A 145 4.08 1.08 14.16
C PRO A 145 4.50 2.07 15.26
N GLY A 146 4.27 3.37 15.06
CA GLY A 146 4.56 4.42 16.04
C GLY A 146 5.90 5.15 15.81
N PRO A 147 6.26 6.08 16.71
CA PRO A 147 7.32 7.07 16.50
C PRO A 147 8.75 6.52 16.46
N PHE A 148 8.96 5.28 16.91
CA PHE A 148 10.27 4.63 16.90
C PHE A 148 10.64 4.00 15.55
N ASN A 149 9.75 4.07 14.55
CA ASN A 149 10.03 3.63 13.21
C ASN A 149 10.67 4.77 12.38
N SER A 150 11.71 4.46 11.61
CA SER A 150 12.46 5.44 10.80
C SER A 150 11.62 6.15 9.75
N ALA A 151 10.54 5.54 9.26
CA ALA A 151 9.62 6.10 8.28
C ALA A 151 8.41 6.81 8.90
N TYR A 152 8.33 6.94 10.24
CA TYR A 152 7.20 7.55 10.94
C TYR A 152 6.87 8.98 10.46
N PHE A 153 7.90 9.76 10.11
CA PHE A 153 7.72 11.08 9.51
C PHE A 153 6.88 11.00 8.22
N GLU A 154 7.14 10.03 7.36
CA GLU A 154 6.37 9.86 6.13
C GLU A 154 4.94 9.42 6.42
N HIS A 155 4.73 8.55 7.40
CA HIS A 155 3.40 8.07 7.78
C HIS A 155 2.51 9.24 8.23
N SER A 156 3.05 10.06 9.15
CA SER A 156 2.37 11.24 9.68
C SER A 156 2.18 12.34 8.63
N LEU A 157 3.15 12.54 7.72
CA LEU A 157 3.03 13.48 6.61
C LEU A 157 1.89 13.07 5.66
N LEU A 158 1.85 11.80 5.25
CA LEU A 158 0.84 11.29 4.33
C LEU A 158 -0.55 11.31 4.97
N ALA A 159 -0.70 10.85 6.23
CA ALA A 159 -1.98 10.91 6.94
C ALA A 159 -2.52 12.35 7.01
N ARG A 160 -1.66 13.31 7.39
CA ARG A 160 -2.02 14.73 7.45
C ARG A 160 -2.40 15.31 6.09
N GLN A 161 -1.65 14.98 5.03
CA GLN A 161 -1.94 15.50 3.69
C GLN A 161 -3.19 14.88 3.06
N MET A 162 -3.48 13.61 3.36
CA MET A 162 -4.74 12.97 3.01
C MET A 162 -5.91 13.48 3.87
N GLY A 163 -5.64 14.01 5.06
CA GLY A 163 -6.67 14.42 6.00
C GLY A 163 -7.38 13.23 6.64
N VAL A 164 -6.62 12.17 6.94
CA VAL A 164 -7.11 10.93 7.58
C VAL A 164 -6.38 10.71 8.90
N GLU A 165 -6.96 9.86 9.75
CA GLU A 165 -6.39 9.55 11.06
C GLU A 165 -5.12 8.70 10.92
N LEU A 166 -4.10 9.05 11.72
CA LEU A 166 -2.90 8.26 11.94
C LEU A 166 -3.11 7.45 13.23
N VAL A 167 -3.16 6.13 13.11
CA VAL A 167 -3.54 5.23 14.21
C VAL A 167 -2.46 4.19 14.47
N GLU A 168 -2.31 3.78 15.73
CA GLU A 168 -1.56 2.59 16.12
C GLU A 168 -2.50 1.40 16.33
N GLY A 169 -1.98 0.17 16.42
CA GLY A 169 -2.80 -1.03 16.61
C GLY A 169 -3.70 -0.96 17.85
N ARG A 170 -3.26 -0.28 18.92
CA ARG A 170 -4.03 -0.08 20.17
C ARG A 170 -5.30 0.76 20.00
N ASP A 171 -5.34 1.61 18.97
CA ASP A 171 -6.46 2.52 18.70
C ASP A 171 -7.58 1.80 17.94
N LEU A 172 -7.28 0.62 17.38
CA LEU A 172 -8.18 -0.21 16.60
C LEU A 172 -8.56 -1.48 17.37
N PHE A 173 -9.74 -2.02 17.08
CA PHE A 173 -10.14 -3.34 17.57
C PHE A 173 -11.16 -3.97 16.60
N CYS A 174 -11.24 -5.30 16.62
CA CYS A 174 -12.21 -6.04 15.80
C CYS A 174 -13.42 -6.47 16.64
N ARG A 175 -14.62 -6.35 16.08
CA ARG A 175 -15.87 -6.89 16.62
C ARG A 175 -16.74 -7.36 15.46
N ASP A 176 -17.31 -8.57 15.55
CA ASP A 176 -18.20 -9.16 14.54
C ASP A 176 -17.63 -9.12 13.10
N ASN A 177 -16.33 -9.42 12.96
CA ASN A 177 -15.57 -9.31 11.70
C ASN A 177 -15.50 -7.91 11.09
N SER A 178 -15.74 -6.85 11.85
CA SER A 178 -15.53 -5.46 11.42
C SER A 178 -14.46 -4.80 12.27
N VAL A 179 -13.73 -3.83 11.69
CA VAL A 179 -12.70 -3.07 12.40
C VAL A 179 -13.25 -1.72 12.83
N TYR A 180 -13.00 -1.35 14.07
CA TYR A 180 -13.43 -0.08 14.65
C TYR A 180 -12.23 0.66 15.23
N MET A 181 -12.26 1.98 15.09
CA MET A 181 -11.36 2.93 15.72
C MET A 181 -12.01 3.53 16.96
N ARG A 182 -11.26 3.61 18.05
CA ARG A 182 -11.69 4.28 19.29
C ARG A 182 -11.58 5.79 19.12
N THR A 183 -12.69 6.51 19.29
CA THR A 183 -12.70 7.98 19.31
C THR A 183 -13.32 8.49 20.61
N THR A 184 -13.18 9.78 20.90
CA THR A 184 -13.81 10.42 22.06
C THR A 184 -15.33 10.47 21.96
N GLU A 185 -15.89 10.43 20.76
CA GLU A 185 -17.33 10.52 20.50
C GLU A 185 -17.98 9.13 20.34
N GLY A 186 -17.18 8.07 20.37
CA GLY A 186 -17.64 6.69 20.19
C GLY A 186 -16.75 5.88 19.28
N GLU A 187 -17.21 4.69 18.93
CA GLU A 187 -16.50 3.78 18.04
C GLU A 187 -16.87 4.14 16.59
N ARG A 188 -15.86 4.32 15.73
CA ARG A 188 -16.06 4.58 14.30
C ARG A 188 -15.57 3.39 13.49
N GLN A 189 -16.42 2.84 12.63
CA GLN A 189 -16.02 1.75 11.74
C GLN A 189 -14.94 2.22 10.76
N VAL A 190 -13.98 1.36 10.47
CA VAL A 190 -12.87 1.58 9.54
C VAL A 190 -13.02 0.65 8.36
N ASP A 191 -13.04 1.22 7.16
CA ASP A 191 -13.33 0.48 5.92
C ASP A 191 -12.05 0.20 5.13
N VAL A 192 -11.04 1.08 5.25
CA VAL A 192 -9.74 0.91 4.57
C VAL A 192 -8.60 1.29 5.50
N ILE A 193 -7.64 0.38 5.64
CA ILE A 193 -6.41 0.58 6.41
C ILE A 193 -5.23 0.65 5.44
N TYR A 194 -4.65 1.84 5.29
CA TYR A 194 -3.34 1.99 4.68
C TYR A 194 -2.27 1.60 5.70
N ARG A 195 -1.80 0.36 5.64
CA ARG A 195 -0.84 -0.18 6.61
C ARG A 195 0.58 0.24 6.27
N ARG A 196 1.33 0.60 7.31
CA ARG A 196 2.77 0.87 7.27
C ARG A 196 3.54 -0.02 8.23
N ILE A 197 3.01 -1.23 8.43
CA ILE A 197 3.52 -2.28 9.32
C ILE A 197 3.69 -3.54 8.46
N ASP A 198 4.76 -4.29 8.71
CA ASP A 198 5.01 -5.58 8.06
C ASP A 198 3.97 -6.65 8.42
N ASP A 199 3.78 -7.61 7.51
CA ASP A 199 2.73 -8.64 7.57
C ASP A 199 2.77 -9.41 8.89
N ASP A 200 3.97 -9.82 9.31
CA ASP A 200 4.24 -10.57 10.53
C ASP A 200 3.69 -9.93 11.81
N PHE A 201 3.54 -8.61 11.82
CA PHE A 201 3.10 -7.85 12.99
C PHE A 201 1.63 -7.43 12.91
N LEU A 202 0.96 -7.68 11.78
CA LEU A 202 -0.33 -7.09 11.44
C LEU A 202 -1.52 -7.67 12.24
N ASP A 203 -1.50 -8.97 12.52
CA ASP A 203 -2.54 -9.65 13.30
C ASP A 203 -1.92 -10.73 14.20
N PRO A 204 -1.87 -10.52 15.53
CA PRO A 204 -1.27 -11.49 16.46
C PRO A 204 -2.03 -12.83 16.52
N MET A 205 -3.26 -12.90 16.02
CA MET A 205 -4.01 -14.16 15.95
C MET A 205 -3.59 -15.05 14.77
N GLN A 206 -2.88 -14.51 13.78
CA GLN A 206 -2.53 -15.20 12.53
C GLN A 206 -1.02 -15.24 12.27
N PHE A 207 -0.29 -14.27 12.80
CA PHE A 207 1.16 -14.11 12.64
C PHE A 207 1.88 -14.17 13.99
N ARG A 208 2.69 -13.15 14.34
CA ARG A 208 3.46 -13.13 15.58
C ARG A 208 2.54 -12.86 16.78
N PRO A 209 2.37 -13.82 17.71
CA PRO A 209 1.44 -13.68 18.82
C PRO A 209 1.89 -12.65 19.87
N ASP A 210 3.18 -12.31 19.90
CA ASP A 210 3.77 -11.28 20.74
C ASP A 210 3.74 -9.87 20.10
N SER A 211 3.20 -9.74 18.89
CA SER A 211 3.04 -8.44 18.24
C SER A 211 2.09 -7.54 19.02
N VAL A 212 2.57 -6.34 19.35
CA VAL A 212 1.78 -5.24 19.94
C VAL A 212 1.44 -4.14 18.93
N LEU A 213 1.85 -4.30 17.68
CA LEU A 213 1.73 -3.27 16.64
C LEU A 213 0.45 -3.43 15.80
N GLY A 214 -0.01 -4.66 15.63
CA GLY A 214 -1.17 -5.02 14.82
C GLY A 214 -2.50 -4.97 15.55
N VAL A 215 -3.52 -5.53 14.91
CA VAL A 215 -4.90 -5.58 15.41
C VAL A 215 -5.39 -7.02 15.38
N ALA A 216 -5.73 -7.56 16.55
CA ALA A 216 -6.22 -8.93 16.66
C ALA A 216 -7.51 -9.14 15.86
N GLY A 217 -7.52 -10.13 14.96
CA GLY A 217 -8.68 -10.47 14.13
C GLY A 217 -8.81 -9.67 12.83
N LEU A 218 -7.85 -8.80 12.52
CA LEU A 218 -7.84 -7.97 11.32
C LEU A 218 -7.93 -8.80 10.03
N LEU A 219 -7.19 -9.91 9.95
CA LEU A 219 -7.23 -10.77 8.76
C LEU A 219 -8.59 -11.43 8.56
N ASN A 220 -9.30 -11.73 9.66
CA ASN A 220 -10.66 -12.28 9.58
C ASN A 220 -11.66 -11.25 9.09
N ALA A 221 -11.54 -10.00 9.55
CA ALA A 221 -12.35 -8.89 9.04
C ALA A 221 -12.11 -8.63 7.55
N ALA A 222 -10.85 -8.66 7.12
CA ALA A 222 -10.48 -8.51 5.71
C ALA A 222 -11.01 -9.68 4.86
N ARG A 223 -10.92 -10.92 5.36
CA ARG A 223 -11.47 -12.11 4.69
C ARG A 223 -12.99 -12.09 4.59
N ALA A 224 -13.67 -11.49 5.56
CA ALA A 224 -15.11 -11.25 5.52
C ALA A 224 -15.52 -10.13 4.54
N GLY A 225 -14.56 -9.38 4.00
CA GLY A 225 -14.81 -8.26 3.08
C GLY A 225 -15.23 -6.96 3.78
N ASN A 226 -15.10 -6.87 5.10
CA ASN A 226 -15.56 -5.73 5.90
C ASN A 226 -14.48 -4.65 6.09
N VAL A 227 -13.23 -4.93 5.71
CA VAL A 227 -12.13 -3.95 5.72
C VAL A 227 -11.14 -4.29 4.62
N VAL A 228 -10.56 -3.27 4.00
CA VAL A 228 -9.47 -3.43 3.03
C VAL A 228 -8.14 -3.09 3.67
N ILE A 229 -7.15 -3.96 3.48
CA ILE A 229 -5.77 -3.74 3.90
C ILE A 229 -4.97 -3.32 2.67
N SER A 230 -4.32 -2.16 2.74
CA SER A 230 -3.54 -1.61 1.64
C SER A 230 -2.07 -1.42 2.04
N SER A 231 -1.08 -1.99 1.35
CA SER A 231 -1.23 -3.06 0.34
C SER A 231 -1.66 -4.38 1.00
N ALA A 232 -2.33 -5.25 0.23
CA ALA A 232 -2.89 -6.51 0.71
C ALA A 232 -1.83 -7.58 1.00
#